data_AF-A0A3D0NDD5-F1
#
_entry.id   AF-A0A3D0NDD5-F1
#
_cell.length_a   1.000
_cell.length_b   1.000
_cell.length_c   1.000
_cell.angle_alpha   90.00
_cell.angle_beta   90.00
_cell.angle_gamma   90.00
#
_symmetry.space_group_name_H-M   'P 1'
#
loop_
_entity.id
_entity.type
_entity.pdbx_description
1 polymer ?
#
loop_
_entity_poly.entity_id
_entity_poly.type
_entity_poly.pdbx_seq_one_letter_code
_entity_poly.pdbx_strand_id
1 'polypeptide(L)'
;EADIANHNLVLWGDFSSNKVIGEILARLPLNWSAQGVSIGETVFDAKSHAPILIYPNPLNPEKYIVINSGFTYREYAYLNNARQVPMLPDWAIVDVVNKPKPNDSIYRFPGIPKDANFFDENWNVK
;
A
#
# COMPACT_ATOMS: atom_id res chain seq x y z
N GLU A 1 2.89 -10.24 19.82
CA GLU A 1 2.78 -11.70 19.58
C GLU A 1 1.32 -12.16 19.47
N ALA A 2 0.48 -11.93 20.49
CA ALA A 2 -0.95 -12.34 20.43
C ALA A 2 -1.70 -11.76 19.22
N ASP A 3 -1.46 -10.50 18.83
CA ASP A 3 -2.12 -9.91 17.67
C ASP A 3 -1.69 -10.56 16.34
N ILE A 4 -0.39 -10.84 16.17
CA ILE A 4 0.17 -11.52 15.00
C ILE A 4 -0.43 -12.93 14.85
N ALA A 5 -0.64 -13.63 15.97
CA ALA A 5 -1.21 -14.98 15.96
C ALA A 5 -2.70 -14.99 15.59
N ASN A 6 -3.48 -14.02 16.07
CA ASN A 6 -4.94 -14.11 16.05
C ASN A 6 -5.62 -13.23 14.99
N HIS A 7 -4.96 -12.18 14.51
CA HIS A 7 -5.60 -11.13 13.70
C HIS A 7 -4.88 -10.86 12.37
N ASN A 8 -5.63 -10.29 11.42
CA ASN A 8 -5.03 -9.53 10.32
C ASN A 8 -4.54 -8.20 10.87
N LEU A 9 -3.42 -7.69 10.35
CA LEU A 9 -2.79 -6.48 10.88
C LEU A 9 -2.86 -5.35 9.88
N VAL A 10 -3.40 -4.20 10.31
CA VAL A 10 -3.27 -2.94 9.58
C VAL A 10 -2.07 -2.20 10.14
N LEU A 11 -1.05 -2.01 9.31
CA LEU A 11 0.25 -1.45 9.66
C LEU A 11 0.40 -0.07 9.03
N TRP A 12 0.62 0.94 9.87
CA TRP A 12 0.82 2.32 9.46
C TRP A 12 2.27 2.75 9.63
N GLY A 13 2.72 3.68 8.79
CA GLY A 13 4.06 4.25 8.82
C GLY A 13 5.03 3.54 7.88
N ASP A 14 6.29 3.49 8.27
CA ASP A 14 7.40 2.88 7.54
C ASP A 14 8.19 1.89 8.42
N PHE A 15 9.24 1.30 7.85
CA PHE A 15 10.10 0.35 8.57
C PHE A 15 10.86 0.96 9.76
N SER A 16 10.93 2.30 9.87
CA SER A 16 11.60 2.98 10.99
C SER A 16 10.65 3.28 12.15
N SER A 17 9.38 3.57 11.83
CA SER A 17 8.33 3.96 12.78
C SER A 17 7.45 2.78 13.22
N ASN A 18 7.38 1.71 12.43
CA ASN A 18 6.62 0.51 12.72
C ASN A 18 7.53 -0.73 12.74
N LYS A 19 7.75 -1.26 13.94
CA LYS A 19 8.65 -2.41 14.15
C LYS A 19 8.21 -3.67 13.38
N VAL A 20 6.90 -3.89 13.24
CA VAL A 20 6.40 -5.07 12.51
C VAL A 20 6.71 -4.95 11.02
N ILE A 21 6.55 -3.75 10.43
CA ILE A 21 6.97 -3.50 9.03
C ILE A 21 8.46 -3.77 8.88
N GLY A 22 9.30 -3.24 9.78
CA GLY A 22 10.75 -3.45 9.74
C GLY A 22 11.16 -4.92 9.84
N GLU A 23 10.45 -5.73 10.62
CA GLU A 23 10.73 -7.16 10.79
C GLU A 23 10.38 -7.99 9.55
N ILE A 24 9.26 -7.68 8.88
CA ILE A 24 8.75 -8.48 7.75
C ILE A 24 9.23 -8.00 6.39
N LEU A 25 9.77 -6.79 6.28
CA LEU A 25 10.03 -6.11 5.00
C LEU A 25 10.84 -6.96 4.01
N ALA A 26 11.90 -7.63 4.49
CA ALA A 26 12.76 -8.46 3.66
C ALA A 26 12.08 -9.73 3.09
N ARG A 27 10.85 -10.03 3.52
CA ARG A 27 10.04 -11.18 3.08
C ARG A 27 8.83 -10.76 2.24
N LEU A 28 8.69 -9.47 1.95
CA LEU A 28 7.66 -8.92 1.08
C LEU A 28 8.20 -8.71 -0.33
N PRO A 29 7.35 -8.64 -1.37
CA PRO A 29 7.72 -8.18 -2.71
C PRO A 29 7.96 -6.65 -2.76
N LEU A 30 8.37 -6.05 -1.64
CA LEU A 30 8.54 -4.62 -1.44
C LEU A 30 9.99 -4.35 -1.03
N ASN A 31 10.72 -3.60 -1.85
CA ASN A 31 11.98 -3.01 -1.44
C ASN A 31 11.70 -1.59 -0.94
N TRP A 32 12.02 -1.32 0.32
CA TRP A 32 11.81 0.00 0.92
C TRP A 32 13.01 0.40 1.79
N SER A 33 13.63 1.50 1.43
CA SER A 33 14.75 2.09 2.16
C SER A 33 14.52 3.60 2.35
N ALA A 34 15.48 4.27 2.98
CA ALA A 34 15.42 5.72 3.14
C ALA A 34 15.58 6.49 1.81
N GLN A 35 16.04 5.81 0.75
CA GLN A 35 16.28 6.39 -0.57
C GLN A 35 15.18 6.06 -1.56
N GLY A 36 14.66 4.84 -1.53
CA GLY A 36 13.75 4.37 -2.55
C GLY A 36 12.71 3.36 -2.07
N VAL A 37 11.62 3.30 -2.81
CA VAL A 37 10.54 2.31 -2.67
C VAL A 37 10.23 1.68 -4.03
N SER A 38 10.15 0.36 -4.09
CA SER A 38 9.77 -0.38 -5.30
C SER A 38 9.00 -1.66 -4.98
N ILE A 39 8.11 -2.00 -5.90
CA ILE A 39 7.50 -3.33 -6.05
C ILE A 39 7.76 -3.70 -7.52
N GLY A 40 8.50 -4.78 -7.75
CA GLY A 40 9.06 -5.06 -9.09
C GLY A 40 10.28 -4.18 -9.42
N GLU A 41 10.39 -3.74 -10.67
CA GLU A 41 11.60 -3.13 -11.23
C GLU A 41 11.68 -1.61 -11.05
N THR A 42 10.54 -0.92 -10.96
CA THR A 42 10.51 0.55 -10.93
C THR A 42 10.77 1.08 -9.53
N VAL A 43 11.80 1.93 -9.38
CA VAL A 43 12.16 2.55 -8.10
C VAL A 43 11.68 3.99 -8.05
N PHE A 44 10.99 4.34 -6.97
CA PHE A 44 10.49 5.68 -6.67
C PHE A 44 11.20 6.27 -5.45
N ASP A 45 11.27 7.59 -5.33
CA ASP A 45 11.88 8.28 -4.18
C ASP A 45 11.04 8.08 -2.92
N ALA A 46 11.62 7.48 -1.88
CA ALA A 46 10.96 7.17 -0.60
C ALA A 46 10.52 8.42 0.18
N LYS A 47 11.03 9.62 -0.14
CA LYS A 47 10.59 10.87 0.48
C LYS A 47 9.27 11.40 -0.06
N SER A 48 8.88 10.95 -1.25
CA SER A 48 7.67 11.41 -1.93
C SER A 48 6.67 10.30 -2.20
N HIS A 49 7.09 9.04 -2.10
CA HIS A 49 6.25 7.90 -2.43
C HIS A 49 6.11 6.95 -1.24
N ALA A 50 4.91 6.41 -1.07
CA ALA A 50 4.59 5.42 -0.05
C ALA A 50 3.97 4.17 -0.70
N PRO A 51 4.32 2.97 -0.20
CA PRO A 51 3.66 1.74 -0.61
C PRO A 51 2.33 1.59 0.12
N ILE A 52 1.31 1.17 -0.61
CA ILE A 52 0.00 0.76 -0.11
C ILE A 52 -0.19 -0.68 -0.60
N LEU A 53 -0.36 -1.66 0.28
CA LEU A 53 -0.53 -3.05 -0.17
C LEU A 53 -1.24 -3.94 0.86
N ILE A 54 -1.78 -5.06 0.37
CA ILE A 54 -2.18 -6.22 1.16
C ILE A 54 -1.27 -7.42 0.81
N TYR A 55 -0.85 -8.20 1.80
CA TYR A 55 -0.02 -9.40 1.58
C TYR A 55 -0.22 -10.45 2.69
N PRO A 56 0.00 -11.76 2.43
CA PRO A 56 0.05 -12.77 3.48
C PRO A 56 1.09 -12.39 4.54
N ASN A 57 0.73 -12.47 5.81
CA ASN A 57 1.63 -12.10 6.88
C ASN A 57 2.81 -13.08 6.94
N PRO A 58 4.08 -12.65 6.72
CA PRO A 58 5.21 -13.57 6.74
C PRO A 58 5.52 -14.19 8.11
N LEU A 59 4.88 -13.69 9.18
CA LEU A 59 4.95 -14.24 10.54
C LEU A 59 3.78 -15.18 10.85
N ASN A 60 2.73 -15.17 10.03
CA ASN A 60 1.56 -16.04 10.14
C ASN A 60 0.81 -16.11 8.78
N PRO A 61 1.14 -17.08 7.90
CA PRO A 61 0.55 -17.14 6.55
C PRO A 61 -0.96 -17.34 6.49
N GLU A 62 -1.62 -17.71 7.60
CA GLU A 62 -3.09 -17.79 7.70
C GLU A 62 -3.77 -16.42 7.88
N LYS A 63 -2.97 -15.35 8.03
CA LYS A 63 -3.43 -13.96 8.24
C LYS A 63 -2.83 -13.05 7.18
N TYR A 64 -3.39 -11.85 7.07
CA TYR A 64 -2.93 -10.78 6.19
C TYR A 64 -2.31 -9.62 6.95
N ILE A 65 -1.38 -8.95 6.29
CA ILE A 65 -0.99 -7.58 6.61
C ILE A 65 -1.54 -6.62 5.56
N VAL A 66 -1.88 -5.41 6.00
CA VAL A 66 -2.26 -4.29 5.15
C VAL A 66 -1.36 -3.12 5.51
N ILE A 67 -0.53 -2.64 4.59
CA ILE A 67 0.38 -1.51 4.80
C ILE A 67 -0.26 -0.24 4.24
N ASN A 68 -0.37 0.79 5.07
CA ASN A 68 -0.80 2.16 4.72
C ASN A 68 -2.11 2.25 3.91
N SER A 69 -2.99 1.26 4.03
CA SER A 69 -4.25 1.19 3.26
C SER A 69 -5.49 1.23 4.17
N GLY A 70 -6.61 1.59 3.56
CA GLY A 70 -7.93 1.72 4.18
C GLY A 70 -8.96 2.01 3.09
N PHE A 71 -9.78 3.05 3.26
CA PHE A 71 -10.62 3.53 2.15
C PHE A 71 -9.76 4.11 1.04
N THR A 72 -9.91 3.58 -0.16
CA THR A 72 -9.14 3.98 -1.35
C THR A 72 -9.88 4.96 -2.24
N TYR A 73 -11.15 5.26 -1.96
CA TYR A 73 -11.86 6.37 -2.60
C TYR A 73 -11.65 7.69 -1.85
N ARG A 74 -11.85 8.82 -2.56
CA ARG A 74 -11.72 10.18 -2.02
C ARG A 74 -12.94 11.05 -2.37
N GLU A 75 -12.84 12.38 -2.27
CA GLU A 75 -13.94 13.35 -2.25
C GLU A 75 -14.95 13.19 -3.39
N TYR A 76 -14.51 12.75 -4.57
CA TYR A 76 -15.36 12.43 -5.72
C TYR A 76 -16.45 11.39 -5.41
N ALA A 77 -16.13 10.43 -4.54
CA ALA A 77 -17.01 9.34 -4.14
C ALA A 77 -17.89 9.68 -2.92
N TYR A 78 -17.70 10.84 -2.28
CA TYR A 78 -18.55 11.25 -1.16
C TYR A 78 -19.96 11.65 -1.62
N LEU A 79 -20.15 11.89 -2.92
CA LEU A 79 -21.44 12.26 -3.51
C LEU A 79 -22.52 11.20 -3.30
N ASN A 80 -22.18 9.91 -3.40
CA ASN A 80 -23.11 8.80 -3.16
C ASN A 80 -22.37 7.49 -2.88
N ASN A 81 -23.07 6.55 -2.25
CA ASN A 81 -22.57 5.22 -1.92
C ASN A 81 -22.19 4.38 -3.16
N ALA A 82 -22.85 4.56 -4.31
CA ALA A 82 -22.53 3.80 -5.53
C ALA A 82 -21.11 4.08 -6.07
N ARG A 83 -20.47 5.17 -5.65
CA ARG A 83 -19.08 5.50 -6.00
C ARG A 83 -18.05 5.09 -4.96
N GLN A 84 -18.47 4.61 -3.79
CA GLN A 84 -17.59 4.20 -2.69
C GLN A 84 -17.07 2.77 -2.91
N VAL A 85 -16.42 2.56 -4.05
CA VAL A 85 -15.81 1.29 -4.45
C VAL A 85 -14.32 1.28 -4.13
N PRO A 86 -13.68 0.10 -4.02
CA PRO A 86 -12.22 0.01 -4.02
C PRO A 86 -11.64 0.62 -5.30
N MET A 87 -10.65 1.49 -5.14
CA MET A 87 -10.06 2.25 -6.24
C MET A 87 -8.56 1.95 -6.47
N LEU A 88 -7.94 1.18 -5.58
CA LEU A 88 -6.59 0.65 -5.75
C LEU A 88 -6.65 -0.88 -5.85
N PRO A 89 -5.75 -1.53 -6.60
CA PRO A 89 -5.61 -2.98 -6.63
C PRO A 89 -4.87 -3.46 -5.37
N ASP A 90 -4.35 -4.70 -5.38
CA ASP A 90 -3.72 -5.32 -4.21
C ASP A 90 -2.49 -4.56 -3.72
N TRP A 91 -1.77 -3.87 -4.62
CA TRP A 91 -0.67 -2.99 -4.26
C TRP A 91 -0.60 -1.74 -5.14
N ALA A 92 -0.09 -0.66 -4.58
CA ALA A 92 0.23 0.57 -5.29
C ALA A 92 1.42 1.28 -4.66
N ILE A 93 2.23 1.94 -5.48
CA ILE A 93 3.15 2.99 -5.04
C ILE A 93 2.51 4.33 -5.37
N VAL A 94 2.30 5.13 -4.33
CA VAL A 94 1.54 6.38 -4.39
C VAL A 94 2.46 7.55 -4.08
N ASP A 95 2.44 8.56 -4.94
CA ASP A 95 3.00 9.87 -4.66
C ASP A 95 2.07 10.63 -3.69
N VAL A 96 2.62 10.99 -2.54
CA VAL A 96 1.91 11.62 -1.41
C VAL A 96 2.32 13.09 -1.20
N VAL A 97 3.22 13.62 -2.01
CA VAL A 97 3.77 14.99 -1.84
C VAL A 97 3.34 15.91 -2.98
N ASN A 98 3.34 15.42 -4.22
CA ASN A 98 3.07 16.29 -5.36
C ASN A 98 1.58 16.59 -5.51
N LYS A 99 1.31 17.81 -5.98
CA LYS A 99 -0.05 18.20 -6.37
C LYS A 99 -0.40 17.53 -7.70
N PRO A 100 -1.62 17.00 -7.82
CA PRO A 100 -2.10 16.47 -9.08
C PRO A 100 -2.25 17.60 -10.10
N LYS A 101 -2.21 17.24 -11.39
CA LYS A 101 -2.62 18.14 -12.45
C LYS A 101 -4.14 18.36 -12.41
N PRO A 102 -4.67 19.43 -13.01
CA PRO A 102 -6.10 19.57 -13.23
C PRO A 102 -6.63 18.32 -13.95
N ASN A 103 -7.64 17.66 -13.36
CA ASN A 103 -8.21 16.35 -13.73
C ASN A 103 -7.47 15.09 -13.23
N ASP A 104 -6.29 15.21 -12.63
CA ASP A 104 -5.64 14.10 -11.94
C ASP A 104 -6.25 13.90 -10.54
N SER A 105 -7.03 12.84 -10.45
CA SER A 105 -7.22 11.86 -9.38
C SER A 105 -7.03 12.09 -7.87
N ILE A 106 -6.56 13.20 -7.28
CA ILE A 106 -6.55 13.25 -5.79
C ILE A 106 -7.94 13.18 -5.19
N TYR A 107 -8.94 13.67 -5.93
CA TYR A 107 -10.34 13.56 -5.52
C TYR A 107 -10.88 12.14 -5.70
N ARG A 108 -10.19 11.26 -6.44
CA ARG A 108 -10.63 9.88 -6.73
C ARG A 108 -9.83 8.83 -5.96
N PHE A 109 -8.53 9.02 -5.80
CA PHE A 109 -7.55 8.07 -5.26
C PHE A 109 -6.80 8.66 -4.06
N PRO A 110 -6.25 7.83 -3.16
CA PRO A 110 -5.58 8.32 -1.97
C PRO A 110 -4.15 8.75 -2.33
N GLY A 111 -4.00 9.93 -2.93
CA GLY A 111 -2.73 10.41 -3.53
C GLY A 111 -2.71 10.22 -5.05
N ILE A 112 -1.53 10.25 -5.67
CA ILE A 112 -1.37 9.99 -7.12
C ILE A 112 -0.72 8.61 -7.29
N PRO A 113 -1.46 7.57 -7.73
CA PRO A 113 -0.86 6.29 -8.04
C PRO A 113 0.17 6.43 -9.15
N LYS A 114 1.40 5.98 -8.90
CA LYS A 114 2.51 6.02 -9.85
C LYS A 114 2.81 4.65 -10.45
N ASP A 115 2.52 3.61 -9.67
CA ASP A 115 2.51 2.23 -10.09
C ASP A 115 1.47 1.48 -9.26
N ALA A 116 0.81 0.49 -9.86
CA ALA A 116 -0.20 -0.30 -9.19
C ALA A 116 -0.54 -1.55 -10.01
N ASN A 117 -0.61 -2.70 -9.36
CA ASN A 117 -1.06 -3.94 -9.99
C ASN A 117 -1.66 -4.91 -8.95
N PHE A 118 -2.07 -6.07 -9.44
CA PHE A 118 -2.52 -7.19 -8.61
C PHE A 118 -1.39 -8.16 -8.36
N PHE A 119 -1.54 -8.97 -7.31
CA PHE A 119 -0.77 -10.20 -7.20
C PHE A 119 -1.44 -11.33 -8.00
N ASP A 120 -0.68 -12.38 -8.32
CA ASP A 120 -1.23 -13.64 -8.82
C ASP A 120 -1.76 -14.52 -7.68
N GLU A 121 -2.36 -15.65 -8.05
CA GLU A 121 -2.90 -16.63 -7.11
C GLU A 121 -1.86 -17.22 -6.15
N ASN A 122 -0.57 -17.04 -6.45
CA ASN A 122 0.57 -17.45 -5.63
C ASN A 122 1.24 -16.26 -4.92
N TRP A 123 0.62 -15.09 -4.93
CA TRP A 123 1.12 -13.84 -4.34
C TRP A 123 2.38 -13.25 -5.01
N ASN A 124 2.67 -13.59 -6.26
CA ASN A 124 3.73 -12.95 -7.04
C ASN A 124 3.24 -11.66 -7.70
N VAL A 125 4.16 -10.72 -7.94
CA VAL A 125 3.88 -9.49 -8.69
C VAL A 125 3.58 -9.85 -10.16
N LYS A 126 2.44 -9.37 -10.68
CA LYS A 126 2.05 -9.50 -12.09
C LYS A 126 2.66 -8.43 -12.98
#